data_AF-A0AAF0DJP7-F1
#
_entry.id   AF-A0AAF0DJP7-F1
#
_cell.length_a   1.000
_cell.length_b   1.000
_cell.length_c   1.000
_cell.angle_alpha   90.00
_cell.angle_beta   90.00
_cell.angle_gamma   90.00
#
_symmetry.space_group_name_H-M   'P 1'
#
loop_
_entity.id
_entity.type
_entity.pdbx_description
1 polymer ?
#
loop_
_entity_poly.entity_id
_entity_poly.type
_entity_poly.pdbx_seq_one_letter_code
_entity_poly.pdbx_strand_id
1 'polypeptide(L)'
;MAGHSPAARLSRCIPRQLGNIFRSSAVTSSQQTKPLYPSVAQLVHENNIPEADISKIPATGPNGRLLKGDVLSYIGAIPSDYPSTLSSRLSKLAQLDLSNIKPAAAPQPTKQPAQQHKPTEAAVDPEPIPAEEEDLEAKLAVPISLSRVLRVQKRVRAAIGVTIPLETFVAKATEIANDELPVTRSRTRQEIADQLFDEIVGAQSSSAYDLPPTSRGDYVADIISPAELDSVTEQSNVRTADIIDILSGNAPVSDTSRQRRMAASPVEDDQKTSVFSVTVPTSETLRGQAFLERMQTVLEDEPEKLVVL
;
A
#
# COMPACT_ATOMS: atom_id res chain seq x y z
N MET A 1 -8.23 -60.96 49.77
CA MET A 1 -8.68 -59.77 50.51
C MET A 1 -7.42 -58.95 50.78
N ALA A 2 -7.13 -57.78 50.22
CA ALA A 2 -7.89 -56.81 49.44
C ALA A 2 -6.93 -56.13 48.44
N GLY A 3 -7.50 -55.65 47.33
CA GLY A 3 -6.76 -55.12 46.20
C GLY A 3 -6.16 -53.73 46.42
N HIS A 4 -5.20 -53.42 45.54
CA HIS A 4 -4.61 -52.12 45.35
C HIS A 4 -5.64 -51.14 44.74
N SER A 5 -5.67 -49.91 45.21
CA SER A 5 -6.37 -48.79 44.55
C SER A 5 -5.60 -47.50 44.78
N PRO A 6 -5.01 -46.88 43.74
CA PRO A 6 -4.57 -45.50 43.81
C PRO A 6 -5.73 -44.57 43.43
N ALA A 7 -6.17 -43.73 44.36
CA ALA A 7 -7.15 -42.69 44.09
C ALA A 7 -6.51 -41.57 43.26
N ALA A 8 -6.97 -41.44 42.00
CA ALA A 8 -6.64 -40.36 41.11
C ALA A 8 -7.14 -39.01 41.68
N ARG A 9 -6.22 -38.05 41.84
CA ARG A 9 -6.56 -36.64 42.13
C ARG A 9 -7.08 -35.98 40.85
N LEU A 10 -8.40 -35.90 40.73
CA LEU A 10 -9.08 -35.06 39.74
C LEU A 10 -8.96 -33.59 40.18
N SER A 11 -8.11 -32.84 39.47
CA SER A 11 -8.05 -31.38 39.53
C SER A 11 -9.38 -30.80 39.06
N ARG A 12 -10.16 -30.24 39.99
CA ARG A 12 -11.36 -29.47 39.65
C ARG A 12 -10.95 -28.15 39.03
N CYS A 13 -11.00 -28.05 37.71
CA CYS A 13 -11.04 -26.75 37.02
C CYS A 13 -12.38 -26.09 37.33
N ILE A 14 -12.35 -25.06 38.17
CA ILE A 14 -13.47 -24.15 38.40
C ILE A 14 -13.51 -23.17 37.21
N PRO A 15 -14.61 -23.05 36.46
CA PRO A 15 -14.72 -21.97 35.48
C PRO A 15 -14.80 -20.64 36.22
N ARG A 16 -13.82 -19.77 36.00
CA ARG A 16 -13.87 -18.37 36.44
C ARG A 16 -15.05 -17.70 35.72
N GLN A 17 -16.17 -17.54 36.42
CA GLN A 17 -17.21 -16.61 36.02
C GLN A 17 -16.60 -15.20 36.00
N LEU A 18 -16.39 -14.66 34.80
CA LEU A 18 -16.18 -13.23 34.59
C LEU A 18 -17.51 -12.54 34.93
N GLY A 19 -17.69 -12.20 36.20
CA GLY A 19 -18.84 -11.45 36.67
C GLY A 19 -18.87 -10.07 36.03
N ASN A 20 -20.02 -9.72 35.46
CA ASN A 20 -20.39 -8.38 35.02
C ASN A 20 -20.02 -7.33 36.08
N ILE A 21 -19.02 -6.49 35.77
CA ILE A 21 -18.74 -5.24 36.51
C ILE A 21 -19.19 -4.07 35.64
N PHE A 22 -20.49 -3.96 35.41
CA PHE A 22 -21.10 -2.69 35.02
C PHE A 22 -22.18 -2.37 36.05
N ARG A 23 -21.73 -1.87 37.21
CA ARG A 23 -22.62 -1.17 38.14
C ARG A 23 -22.92 0.18 37.50
N SER A 24 -24.17 0.41 37.14
CA SER A 24 -24.68 1.73 36.78
C SER A 24 -24.50 2.66 37.98
N SER A 25 -23.44 3.47 37.94
CA SER A 25 -23.24 4.54 38.91
C SER A 25 -24.27 5.62 38.66
N ALA A 26 -25.14 5.86 39.66
CA ALA A 26 -26.07 6.97 39.64
C ALA A 26 -25.30 8.29 39.46
N VAL A 27 -25.76 9.12 38.52
CA VAL A 27 -25.21 10.44 38.25
C VAL A 27 -25.32 11.28 39.51
N THR A 28 -24.19 11.67 40.09
CA THR A 28 -24.14 12.56 41.26
C THR A 28 -23.31 13.78 40.89
N SER A 29 -23.90 14.98 41.04
CA SER A 29 -23.12 16.22 41.14
C SER A 29 -22.38 16.14 42.46
N SER A 30 -21.13 15.67 42.41
CA SER A 30 -20.29 15.47 43.59
C SER A 30 -19.07 16.36 43.48
N GLN A 31 -18.76 17.04 44.58
CA GLN A 31 -17.55 17.85 44.71
C GLN A 31 -16.33 16.94 44.50
N GLN A 32 -15.44 17.35 43.61
CA GLN A 32 -14.26 16.56 43.24
C GLN A 32 -13.35 16.39 44.47
N THR A 33 -13.25 15.17 45.01
CA THR A 33 -12.41 14.85 46.18
C THR A 33 -10.94 14.60 45.82
N LYS A 34 -10.62 14.53 44.52
CA LYS A 34 -9.30 14.20 43.97
C LYS A 34 -8.92 15.21 42.89
N PRO A 35 -7.61 15.43 42.65
CA PRO A 35 -7.16 16.31 41.58
C PRO A 35 -7.67 15.85 40.21
N LEU A 36 -7.93 16.81 39.34
CA LEU A 36 -8.33 16.58 37.96
C LEU A 36 -7.21 15.85 37.19
N TYR A 37 -7.60 15.02 36.22
CA TYR A 37 -6.61 14.45 35.30
C TYR A 37 -6.05 15.55 34.40
N PRO A 38 -4.79 15.43 33.94
CA PRO A 38 -4.16 16.46 33.12
C PRO A 38 -4.95 16.72 31.83
N SER A 39 -5.51 15.68 31.21
CA SER A 39 -6.36 15.79 30.03
C SER A 39 -7.68 16.50 30.29
N VAL A 40 -8.24 16.39 31.50
CA VAL A 40 -9.48 17.08 31.89
C VAL A 40 -9.18 18.52 32.26
N ALA A 41 -8.09 18.77 32.99
CA ALA A 41 -7.62 20.11 33.34
C ALA A 41 -7.32 20.94 32.08
N GLN A 42 -6.57 20.38 31.14
CA GLN A 42 -6.28 21.03 29.86
C GLN A 42 -7.58 21.40 29.12
N LEU A 43 -8.55 20.48 29.05
CA LEU A 43 -9.82 20.71 28.37
C LEU A 43 -10.65 21.81 29.04
N VAL A 44 -10.69 21.83 30.38
CA VAL A 44 -11.35 22.88 31.18
C VAL A 44 -10.72 24.25 30.91
N HIS A 45 -9.38 24.32 30.84
CA HIS A 45 -8.67 25.55 30.52
C HIS A 45 -8.90 26.01 29.08
N GLU A 46 -8.81 25.11 28.10
CA GLU A 46 -9.04 25.42 26.68
C GLU A 46 -10.46 25.92 26.41
N ASN A 47 -11.45 25.35 27.09
CA ASN A 47 -12.86 25.71 26.93
C ASN A 47 -13.30 26.82 27.91
N ASN A 48 -12.36 27.45 28.63
CA ASN A 48 -12.61 28.56 29.56
C ASN A 48 -13.71 28.27 30.60
N ILE A 49 -13.79 27.03 31.08
CA ILE A 49 -14.77 26.65 32.10
C ILE A 49 -14.22 27.12 33.46
N PRO A 50 -14.94 27.98 34.19
CA PRO A 50 -14.47 28.45 35.49
C PRO A 50 -14.51 27.30 36.51
N GLU A 51 -13.58 27.31 37.47
CA GLU A 51 -13.46 26.24 38.46
C GLU A 51 -14.75 26.02 39.28
N ALA A 52 -15.55 27.07 39.44
CA ALA A 52 -16.85 27.01 40.09
C ALA A 52 -17.88 26.15 39.34
N ASP A 53 -17.80 26.11 38.01
CA ASP A 53 -18.74 25.36 37.17
C ASP A 53 -18.38 23.87 37.07
N ILE A 54 -17.14 23.49 37.44
CA ILE A 54 -16.68 22.09 37.50
C ILE A 54 -17.56 21.27 38.44
N SER A 55 -18.05 21.85 39.53
CA SER A 55 -18.93 21.17 40.48
C SER A 55 -20.35 20.93 39.95
N LYS A 56 -20.76 21.66 38.89
CA LYS A 56 -22.07 21.52 38.25
C LYS A 56 -22.09 20.40 37.20
N ILE A 57 -20.92 19.96 36.74
CA ILE A 57 -20.81 18.92 35.72
C ILE A 57 -21.15 17.55 36.35
N PRO A 58 -22.07 16.77 35.75
CA PRO A 58 -22.37 15.43 36.22
C PRO A 58 -21.16 14.51 36.02
N ALA A 59 -20.62 13.97 37.11
CA ALA A 59 -19.46 13.09 37.05
C ALA A 59 -19.90 11.62 36.94
N THR A 60 -19.49 10.95 35.85
CA THR A 60 -19.84 9.54 35.58
C THR A 60 -18.69 8.59 35.92
N GLY A 61 -17.50 9.11 36.23
CA GLY A 61 -16.32 8.31 36.50
C GLY A 61 -16.33 7.58 37.84
N PRO A 62 -15.44 6.58 38.00
CA PRO A 62 -15.35 5.79 39.22
C PRO A 62 -15.04 6.67 40.43
N ASN A 63 -15.83 6.51 41.51
CA ASN A 63 -15.82 7.35 42.71
C ASN A 63 -16.23 8.82 42.46
N GLY A 64 -17.17 9.09 41.55
CA GLY A 64 -17.66 10.46 41.29
C GLY A 64 -16.62 11.35 40.58
N ARG A 65 -15.69 10.73 39.86
CA ARG A 65 -14.60 11.44 39.18
C ARG A 65 -15.08 12.02 37.86
N LEU A 66 -14.68 13.25 37.57
CA LEU A 66 -14.92 13.89 36.28
C LEU A 66 -14.11 13.22 35.15
N LEU A 67 -14.78 12.80 34.09
CA LEU A 67 -14.16 12.24 32.89
C LEU A 67 -14.16 13.23 31.72
N LYS A 68 -13.29 12.99 30.73
CA LYS A 68 -13.25 13.78 29.48
C LYS A 68 -14.63 13.83 28.80
N GLY A 69 -15.34 12.70 28.79
CA GLY A 69 -16.69 12.61 28.22
C GLY A 69 -17.72 13.47 28.94
N ASP A 70 -17.64 13.58 30.27
CA ASP A 70 -18.55 14.40 31.07
C ASP A 70 -18.39 15.90 30.73
N VAL A 71 -17.13 16.37 30.60
CA VAL A 71 -16.84 17.77 30.24
C VAL A 71 -17.26 18.07 28.80
N LEU A 72 -16.98 17.18 27.85
CA LEU A 72 -17.40 17.35 26.46
C LEU A 72 -18.94 17.34 26.31
N SER A 73 -19.64 16.55 27.12
CA SER A 73 -21.10 16.54 27.16
C SER A 73 -21.64 17.84 27.74
N TYR A 74 -20.98 18.42 28.75
CA TYR A 74 -21.33 19.72 29.32
C TYR A 74 -21.13 20.88 28.33
N ILE A 75 -20.08 20.84 27.51
CA ILE A 75 -19.82 21.80 26.44
C ILE A 75 -20.84 21.66 25.29
N GLY A 76 -21.49 20.50 25.15
CA GLY A 76 -22.39 20.19 24.04
C GLY A 76 -21.68 19.71 22.77
N ALA A 77 -20.39 19.37 22.87
CA ALA A 77 -19.62 18.79 21.76
C ALA A 77 -20.06 17.36 21.42
N ILE A 78 -20.70 16.67 22.37
CA ILE A 78 -21.30 15.35 22.20
C ILE A 78 -22.82 15.50 22.25
N PRO A 79 -23.57 14.96 21.26
CA PRO A 79 -25.03 14.99 21.31
C PRO A 79 -25.56 14.15 22.48
N SER A 80 -26.60 14.62 23.16
CA SER A 80 -27.20 13.96 24.34
C SER A 80 -27.66 12.52 24.06
N ASP A 81 -28.02 12.23 22.81
CA ASP A 81 -28.54 10.93 22.37
C ASP A 81 -27.44 9.96 21.94
N TYR A 82 -26.19 10.41 21.89
CA TYR A 82 -25.05 9.56 21.52
C TYR A 82 -24.85 8.35 22.45
N PRO A 83 -24.82 8.49 23.80
CA PRO A 83 -24.62 7.34 24.67
C PRO A 83 -25.74 6.30 24.56
N SER A 84 -27.00 6.73 24.37
CA SER A 84 -28.14 5.81 24.24
C SER A 84 -28.14 5.07 22.90
N THR A 85 -27.83 5.76 21.80
CA THR A 85 -27.69 5.14 20.48
C THR A 85 -26.50 4.19 20.41
N LEU A 86 -25.35 4.56 21.00
CA LEU A 86 -24.20 3.67 21.10
C LEU A 86 -24.50 2.43 21.93
N SER A 87 -25.14 2.58 23.09
CA SER A 87 -25.52 1.42 23.93
C SER A 87 -26.42 0.46 23.15
N SER A 88 -27.39 0.99 22.40
CA SER A 88 -28.29 0.18 21.58
C SER A 88 -27.57 -0.54 20.44
N ARG A 89 -26.62 0.12 19.77
CA ARG A 89 -25.77 -0.50 18.74
C ARG A 89 -24.87 -1.60 19.32
N LEU A 90 -24.23 -1.34 20.46
CA LEU A 90 -23.41 -2.34 21.14
C LEU A 90 -24.25 -3.55 21.56
N SER A 91 -25.44 -3.37 22.10
CA SER A 91 -26.33 -4.50 22.44
C SER A 91 -26.72 -5.31 21.20
N LYS A 92 -26.98 -4.67 20.07
CA LYS A 92 -27.28 -5.34 18.80
C LYS A 92 -26.09 -6.15 18.29
N LEU A 93 -24.89 -5.59 18.32
CA LEU A 93 -23.66 -6.26 17.83
C LEU A 93 -23.11 -7.31 18.81
N ALA A 94 -23.36 -7.15 20.11
CA ALA A 94 -22.96 -8.11 21.14
C ALA A 94 -23.74 -9.43 21.03
N GLN A 95 -24.97 -9.36 20.50
CA GLN A 95 -25.74 -10.55 20.17
C GLN A 95 -25.27 -11.08 18.81
N LEU A 96 -24.47 -12.16 18.81
CA LEU A 96 -24.13 -12.88 17.59
C LEU A 96 -25.41 -13.49 17.01
N ASP A 97 -25.92 -12.88 15.95
CA ASP A 97 -27.12 -13.36 15.28
C ASP A 97 -26.78 -14.59 14.43
N LEU A 98 -26.94 -15.76 15.04
CA LEU A 98 -26.73 -17.06 14.39
C LEU A 98 -27.95 -17.51 13.57
N SER A 99 -29.00 -16.69 13.44
CA SER A 99 -30.27 -17.08 12.80
C SER A 99 -30.14 -17.39 11.30
N ASN A 100 -29.17 -16.80 10.60
CA ASN A 100 -28.94 -16.98 9.17
C ASN A 100 -27.77 -17.92 8.82
N ILE A 101 -27.14 -18.53 9.84
CA ILE A 101 -26.01 -19.43 9.62
C ILE A 101 -26.54 -20.86 9.58
N LYS A 102 -26.53 -21.48 8.40
CA LYS A 102 -26.73 -22.93 8.25
C LYS A 102 -25.53 -23.62 8.93
N PRO A 103 -25.70 -24.39 10.01
CA PRO A 103 -24.59 -25.10 10.62
C PRO A 103 -23.99 -26.03 9.57
N ALA A 104 -22.71 -25.84 9.26
CA ALA A 104 -21.98 -26.73 8.37
C ALA A 104 -22.03 -28.14 9.01
N ALA A 105 -22.68 -29.07 8.32
CA ALA A 105 -22.68 -30.46 8.71
C ALA A 105 -21.23 -30.95 8.81
N ALA A 106 -20.93 -31.69 9.88
CA ALA A 106 -19.62 -32.30 10.11
C ALA A 106 -19.15 -33.07 8.86
N PRO A 107 -17.83 -33.08 8.54
CA PRO A 107 -17.34 -33.61 7.27
C PRO A 107 -17.59 -35.11 7.17
N GLN A 108 -18.54 -35.49 6.32
CA GLN A 108 -18.61 -36.84 5.76
C GLN A 108 -17.94 -36.84 4.37
N PRO A 109 -17.14 -37.87 4.06
CA PRO A 109 -16.41 -37.93 2.80
C PRO A 109 -17.33 -38.31 1.64
N THR A 110 -17.03 -37.67 0.51
CA THR A 110 -17.25 -38.12 -0.88
C THR A 110 -18.68 -38.37 -1.37
N LYS A 111 -19.16 -37.47 -2.26
CA LYS A 111 -19.36 -37.73 -3.71
C LYS A 111 -19.96 -36.50 -4.41
N GLN A 112 -19.29 -36.05 -5.46
CA GLN A 112 -19.77 -35.18 -6.54
C GLN A 112 -20.63 -35.98 -7.55
N PRO A 113 -21.20 -35.39 -8.63
CA PRO A 113 -21.72 -34.03 -8.87
C PRO A 113 -23.09 -34.03 -9.61
N ALA A 114 -23.84 -32.91 -9.62
CA ALA A 114 -24.71 -32.55 -10.75
C ALA A 114 -25.08 -31.06 -10.75
N GLN A 115 -25.14 -30.50 -11.96
CA GLN A 115 -25.22 -29.09 -12.36
C GLN A 115 -26.65 -28.53 -12.37
N GLN A 116 -26.80 -27.19 -12.29
CA GLN A 116 -27.83 -26.32 -12.92
C GLN A 116 -27.59 -24.85 -12.47
N HIS A 117 -27.06 -23.93 -13.28
CA HIS A 117 -27.69 -23.06 -14.31
C HIS A 117 -28.72 -22.01 -13.80
N LYS A 118 -28.21 -20.77 -13.57
CA LYS A 118 -28.73 -19.40 -13.91
C LYS A 118 -30.10 -18.91 -13.39
N PRO A 119 -30.44 -17.58 -13.43
CA PRO A 119 -29.65 -16.33 -13.28
C PRO A 119 -30.35 -15.20 -12.44
N THR A 120 -29.56 -14.16 -12.11
CA THR A 120 -29.76 -12.70 -11.96
C THR A 120 -31.15 -12.03 -11.99
N GLU A 121 -31.42 -11.06 -11.08
CA GLU A 121 -31.91 -9.66 -11.32
C GLU A 121 -31.94 -8.84 -9.99
N ALA A 122 -31.12 -7.78 -9.80
CA ALA A 122 -31.40 -6.31 -9.90
C ALA A 122 -32.40 -5.76 -8.84
N ALA A 123 -32.33 -4.56 -8.26
CA ALA A 123 -31.45 -3.37 -8.25
C ALA A 123 -31.96 -2.45 -7.09
N VAL A 124 -31.18 -1.45 -6.66
CA VAL A 124 -31.56 -0.05 -6.28
C VAL A 124 -30.41 0.58 -5.45
N ASP A 125 -29.45 1.21 -6.14
CA ASP A 125 -29.14 2.67 -6.15
C ASP A 125 -28.78 3.48 -4.87
N PRO A 126 -28.06 4.64 -5.00
CA PRO A 126 -26.63 4.77 -4.65
C PRO A 126 -26.26 6.00 -3.78
N GLU A 127 -25.06 6.03 -3.17
CA GLU A 127 -24.35 7.26 -2.74
C GLU A 127 -22.88 6.94 -2.36
N PRO A 128 -21.95 7.92 -2.36
CA PRO A 128 -20.81 8.00 -3.25
C PRO A 128 -19.52 7.37 -2.70
N ILE A 129 -18.78 6.74 -3.60
CA ILE A 129 -17.47 6.12 -3.37
C ILE A 129 -16.41 7.24 -3.28
N PRO A 130 -15.59 7.32 -2.21
CA PRO A 130 -14.37 8.13 -2.22
C PRO A 130 -13.43 7.62 -3.31
N ALA A 131 -12.91 8.53 -4.12
CA ALA A 131 -11.97 8.25 -5.20
C ALA A 131 -10.81 7.35 -4.73
N GLU A 132 -10.93 6.07 -5.03
CA GLU A 132 -9.79 5.18 -5.25
C GLU A 132 -9.21 5.63 -6.60
N GLU A 133 -8.25 6.57 -6.54
CA GLU A 133 -7.31 6.76 -7.63
C GLU A 133 -6.51 5.47 -7.73
N GLU A 134 -7.07 4.50 -8.46
CA GLU A 134 -6.39 3.25 -8.73
C GLU A 134 -5.05 3.57 -9.40
N ASP A 135 -4.00 3.00 -8.84
CA ASP A 135 -2.61 3.11 -9.27
C ASP A 135 -2.50 2.72 -10.74
N LEU A 136 -2.72 3.67 -11.65
CA LEU A 136 -2.50 3.45 -13.06
C LEU A 136 -1.00 3.21 -13.24
N GLU A 137 -0.63 1.97 -13.55
CA GLU A 137 0.74 1.57 -13.82
C GLU A 137 1.13 2.07 -15.23
N ALA A 138 2.15 2.91 -15.30
CA ALA A 138 2.78 3.35 -16.53
C ALA A 138 4.04 2.52 -16.80
N LYS A 139 4.14 1.95 -18.01
CA LYS A 139 5.34 1.26 -18.50
C LYS A 139 6.19 2.23 -19.32
N LEU A 140 7.40 2.50 -18.84
CA LEU A 140 8.38 3.34 -19.52
C LEU A 140 9.44 2.45 -20.15
N ALA A 141 9.87 2.74 -21.38
CA ALA A 141 10.91 1.96 -22.07
C ALA A 141 11.95 2.85 -22.74
N VAL A 142 13.24 2.54 -22.57
CA VAL A 142 14.37 3.26 -23.15
C VAL A 142 15.35 2.25 -23.81
N PRO A 143 15.73 2.45 -25.08
CA PRO A 143 16.77 1.66 -25.73
C PRO A 143 18.16 2.10 -25.24
N ILE A 144 18.99 1.15 -24.78
CA ILE A 144 20.35 1.40 -24.26
C ILE A 144 21.37 0.55 -25.01
N SER A 145 22.49 1.16 -25.40
CA SER A 145 23.57 0.46 -26.10
C SER A 145 24.57 -0.19 -25.13
N LEU A 146 24.73 -1.52 -25.21
CA LEU A 146 25.65 -2.27 -24.30
C LEU A 146 27.07 -2.42 -24.86
N SER A 147 27.43 -1.66 -25.90
CA SER A 147 28.69 -1.82 -26.62
C SER A 147 29.93 -1.57 -25.74
N ARG A 148 29.88 -0.57 -24.87
CA ARG A 148 30.99 -0.20 -23.98
C ARG A 148 31.14 -1.19 -22.81
N VAL A 149 30.03 -1.66 -22.24
CA VAL A 149 30.04 -2.74 -21.22
C VAL A 149 30.74 -3.99 -21.75
N LEU A 150 30.46 -4.41 -22.98
CA LEU A 150 31.10 -5.56 -23.61
C LEU A 150 32.62 -5.35 -23.82
N ARG A 151 33.06 -4.12 -24.12
CA ARG A 151 34.49 -3.79 -24.22
C ARG A 151 35.18 -3.93 -22.86
N VAL A 152 34.55 -3.41 -21.79
CA VAL A 152 35.06 -3.56 -20.42
C VAL A 152 35.13 -5.03 -20.01
N GLN A 153 34.08 -5.81 -20.30
CA GLN A 153 34.06 -7.25 -20.02
C GLN A 153 35.22 -7.99 -20.71
N LYS A 154 35.49 -7.68 -21.99
CA LYS A 154 36.63 -8.25 -22.73
C LYS A 154 37.97 -7.83 -22.11
N ARG A 155 38.13 -6.57 -21.67
CA ARG A 155 39.34 -6.06 -21.01
C ARG A 155 39.59 -6.73 -19.66
N VAL A 156 38.57 -6.84 -18.82
CA VAL A 156 38.64 -7.51 -17.51
C VAL A 156 38.98 -8.99 -17.68
N ARG A 157 38.34 -9.66 -18.65
CA ARG A 157 38.66 -11.05 -18.99
C ARG A 157 40.11 -11.20 -19.42
N ALA A 158 40.66 -10.28 -20.21
CA ALA A 158 42.05 -10.33 -20.65
C ALA A 158 43.05 -10.03 -19.51
N ALA A 159 42.71 -9.14 -18.57
CA ALA A 159 43.61 -8.71 -17.50
C ALA A 159 43.61 -9.67 -16.29
N ILE A 160 42.42 -10.09 -15.84
CA ILE A 160 42.23 -10.85 -14.59
C ILE A 160 41.84 -12.31 -14.87
N GLY A 161 41.42 -12.64 -16.10
CA GLY A 161 40.95 -13.98 -16.47
C GLY A 161 39.53 -14.30 -15.99
N VAL A 162 38.92 -13.43 -15.18
CA VAL A 162 37.56 -13.59 -14.66
C VAL A 162 36.56 -12.92 -15.60
N THR A 163 35.47 -13.63 -15.90
CA THR A 163 34.36 -13.09 -16.70
C THR A 163 33.25 -12.62 -15.78
N ILE A 164 33.02 -11.31 -15.73
CA ILE A 164 31.90 -10.70 -15.03
C ILE A 164 30.64 -10.86 -15.91
N PRO A 165 29.53 -11.47 -15.44
CA PRO A 165 28.28 -11.58 -16.20
C PRO A 165 27.61 -10.22 -16.45
N LEU A 166 26.92 -10.06 -17.58
CA LEU A 166 26.22 -8.81 -17.91
C LEU A 166 25.15 -8.43 -16.88
N GLU A 167 24.48 -9.43 -16.30
CA GLU A 167 23.48 -9.25 -15.24
C GLU A 167 24.04 -8.49 -14.03
N THR A 168 25.32 -8.69 -13.70
CA THR A 168 25.94 -7.97 -12.57
C THR A 168 26.16 -6.50 -12.88
N PHE A 169 26.47 -6.14 -14.14
CA PHE A 169 26.55 -4.75 -14.57
C PHE A 169 25.18 -4.08 -14.51
N VAL A 170 24.14 -4.79 -14.94
CA VAL A 170 22.76 -4.29 -14.85
C VAL A 170 22.36 -4.10 -13.39
N ALA A 171 22.56 -5.10 -12.52
CA ALA A 171 22.25 -5.00 -11.10
C ALA A 171 22.98 -3.82 -10.42
N LYS A 172 24.27 -3.65 -10.71
CA LYS A 172 25.05 -2.51 -10.18
C LYS A 172 24.59 -1.17 -10.73
N ALA A 173 24.26 -1.11 -12.02
CA ALA A 173 23.68 0.09 -12.61
C ALA A 173 22.32 0.42 -11.99
N THR A 174 21.49 -0.58 -11.67
CA THR A 174 20.21 -0.36 -10.97
C THR A 174 20.41 0.16 -9.55
N GLU A 175 21.40 -0.34 -8.81
CA GLU A 175 21.74 0.17 -7.47
C GLU A 175 22.13 1.65 -7.54
N ILE A 176 23.04 2.02 -8.46
CA ILE A 176 23.50 3.40 -8.62
C ILE A 176 22.38 4.33 -9.10
N ALA A 177 21.54 3.87 -10.03
CA ALA A 177 20.42 4.67 -10.54
C ALA A 177 19.38 4.95 -9.45
N ASN A 178 19.21 4.02 -8.50
CA ASN A 178 18.26 4.14 -7.40
C ASN A 178 18.69 5.11 -6.29
N ASP A 179 19.99 5.34 -6.08
CA ASP A 179 20.47 6.14 -4.95
C ASP A 179 20.13 7.65 -5.03
N GLU A 180 19.94 8.20 -6.23
CA GLU A 180 19.83 9.65 -6.44
C GLU A 180 18.60 10.08 -7.25
N LEU A 181 17.41 9.59 -6.91
CA LEU A 181 16.20 9.96 -7.65
C LEU A 181 15.59 11.28 -7.16
N PRO A 182 14.94 12.05 -8.05
CA PRO A 182 14.26 13.29 -7.64
C PRO A 182 13.15 12.96 -6.64
N VAL A 183 12.97 13.78 -5.60
CA VAL A 183 11.93 13.54 -4.59
C VAL A 183 10.52 13.61 -5.18
N THR A 184 9.67 12.66 -4.83
CA THR A 184 8.25 12.65 -5.19
C THR A 184 7.49 13.75 -4.44
N ARG A 185 6.44 14.26 -5.09
CA ARG A 185 5.52 15.21 -4.44
C ARG A 185 4.69 14.53 -3.35
N SER A 186 4.46 13.23 -3.47
CA SER A 186 3.81 12.38 -2.47
C SER A 186 4.86 11.78 -1.54
N ARG A 187 5.22 12.51 -0.48
CA ARG A 187 5.98 11.91 0.63
C ARG A 187 5.11 10.88 1.33
N THR A 188 5.70 9.74 1.66
CA THR A 188 4.99 8.77 2.50
C THR A 188 4.72 9.39 3.88
N ARG A 189 3.65 8.94 4.55
CA ARG A 189 3.34 9.42 5.91
C ARG A 189 4.51 9.20 6.89
N GLN A 190 5.32 8.18 6.65
CA GLN A 190 6.53 7.87 7.43
C GLN A 190 7.61 8.93 7.20
N GLU A 191 7.94 9.24 5.94
CA GLU A 191 8.91 10.30 5.61
C GLU A 191 8.53 11.66 6.20
N ILE A 192 7.23 11.99 6.23
CA ILE A 192 6.75 13.23 6.83
C ILE A 192 6.94 13.21 8.35
N ALA A 193 6.63 12.09 9.01
CA ALA A 193 6.78 11.95 10.45
C ALA A 193 8.25 12.04 10.88
N ASP A 194 9.15 11.40 10.12
CA ASP A 194 10.59 11.41 10.38
C ASP A 194 11.18 12.81 10.18
N GLN A 195 10.80 13.51 9.10
CA GLN A 195 11.22 14.90 8.89
C GLN A 195 10.74 15.84 10.00
N LEU A 196 9.48 15.70 10.44
CA LEU A 196 8.95 16.50 11.56
C LEU A 196 9.66 16.16 12.86
N PHE A 197 9.99 14.88 13.08
CA PHE A 197 10.74 14.45 14.25
C PHE A 197 12.16 15.01 14.25
N ASP A 198 12.86 14.93 13.12
CA ASP A 198 14.20 15.48 12.95
C ASP A 198 14.20 17.00 13.14
N GLU A 199 13.16 17.69 12.67
CA GLU A 199 12.95 19.13 12.93
C GLU A 199 12.78 19.41 14.43
N ILE A 200 11.97 18.62 15.13
CA ILE A 200 11.73 18.74 16.58
C ILE A 200 13.00 18.43 17.38
N VAL A 201 13.78 17.44 16.96
CA VAL A 201 15.05 17.04 17.61
C VAL A 201 16.19 17.99 17.24
N GLY A 202 16.00 18.87 16.25
CA GLY A 202 17.04 19.77 15.76
C GLY A 202 18.10 19.08 14.90
N ALA A 203 17.83 17.86 14.43
CA ALA A 203 18.60 17.18 13.41
C ALA A 203 18.27 17.80 12.04
N GLN A 204 18.59 19.09 11.87
CA GLN A 204 18.54 19.76 10.58
C GLN A 204 19.49 18.99 9.66
N SER A 205 18.95 18.24 8.69
CA SER A 205 19.78 17.47 7.75
C SER A 205 20.70 18.44 7.02
N SER A 206 21.97 18.42 7.41
CA SER A 206 23.01 19.34 6.88
C SER A 206 23.28 19.15 5.38
N SER A 207 22.69 18.14 4.73
CA SER A 207 22.71 17.99 3.27
C SER A 207 21.73 18.92 2.54
N ALA A 208 20.83 19.63 3.25
CA ALA A 208 19.76 20.42 2.66
C ALA A 208 20.19 21.80 2.10
N TYR A 209 21.43 22.24 2.32
CA TYR A 209 21.82 23.63 2.00
C TYR A 209 22.50 23.83 0.64
N ASP A 210 22.91 22.79 -0.09
CA ASP A 210 23.61 22.96 -1.38
C ASP A 210 23.23 21.96 -2.51
N LEU A 211 22.44 20.90 -2.25
CA LEU A 211 22.03 19.94 -3.28
C LEU A 211 20.50 19.81 -3.36
N PRO A 212 19.93 19.58 -4.57
CA PRO A 212 18.51 19.24 -4.68
C PRO A 212 18.25 17.98 -3.86
N PRO A 213 17.14 17.93 -3.09
CA PRO A 213 16.85 16.78 -2.26
C PRO A 213 16.66 15.57 -3.18
N THR A 214 17.54 14.58 -3.03
CA THR A 214 17.43 13.27 -3.68
C THR A 214 16.84 12.29 -2.67
N SER A 215 16.14 11.29 -3.18
CA SER A 215 15.62 10.19 -2.38
C SER A 215 15.90 8.89 -3.09
N ARG A 216 16.25 7.87 -2.30
CA ARG A 216 16.52 6.53 -2.80
C ARG A 216 15.21 5.86 -3.24
N GLY A 217 15.21 5.31 -4.46
CA GLY A 217 14.11 4.48 -4.96
C GLY A 217 14.47 2.99 -4.98
N ASP A 218 13.47 2.16 -5.25
CA ASP A 218 13.60 0.70 -5.36
C ASP A 218 13.10 0.21 -6.73
N TYR A 219 13.48 0.89 -7.81
CA TYR A 219 13.06 0.50 -9.16
C TYR A 219 13.91 -0.66 -9.68
N VAL A 220 13.25 -1.58 -10.39
CA VAL A 220 13.89 -2.71 -11.06
C VAL A 220 13.68 -2.55 -12.56
N ALA A 221 14.76 -2.68 -13.32
CA ALA A 221 14.71 -2.63 -14.78
C ALA A 221 14.49 -4.02 -15.37
N ASP A 222 13.46 -4.14 -16.21
CA ASP A 222 13.20 -5.33 -17.01
C ASP A 222 13.81 -5.16 -18.40
N ILE A 223 14.44 -6.21 -18.92
CA ILE A 223 15.01 -6.20 -20.28
C ILE A 223 13.97 -6.78 -21.22
N ILE A 224 13.43 -5.95 -22.10
CA ILE A 224 12.46 -6.33 -23.12
C ILE A 224 13.19 -6.49 -24.46
N SER A 225 12.83 -7.52 -25.24
CA SER A 225 13.35 -7.66 -26.59
C SER A 225 12.74 -6.59 -27.51
N PRO A 226 13.47 -5.99 -28.45
CA PRO A 226 12.92 -4.91 -29.29
C PRO A 226 11.66 -5.31 -30.07
N ALA A 227 11.45 -6.61 -30.34
CA ALA A 227 10.24 -7.15 -30.96
C ALA A 227 8.99 -7.08 -30.07
N GLU A 228 9.15 -7.04 -28.74
CA GLU A 228 8.05 -6.92 -27.79
C GLU A 228 7.60 -5.46 -27.61
N LEU A 229 8.47 -4.47 -27.87
CA LEU A 229 8.13 -3.05 -27.76
C LEU A 229 7.07 -2.64 -28.81
N ASP A 230 7.16 -3.18 -30.03
CA ASP A 230 6.17 -2.95 -31.09
C ASP A 230 4.80 -3.50 -30.67
N SER A 231 4.76 -4.61 -29.94
CA SER A 231 3.50 -5.20 -29.45
C SER A 231 2.83 -4.42 -28.32
N VAL A 232 3.60 -3.70 -27.49
CA VAL A 232 3.07 -2.87 -26.39
C VAL A 232 2.50 -1.55 -26.92
N THR A 233 3.10 -1.00 -27.98
CA THR A 233 2.66 0.27 -28.58
C THR A 233 1.42 0.10 -29.48
N GLU A 234 1.23 -1.08 -30.06
CA GLU A 234 0.10 -1.37 -30.97
C GLU A 234 -1.19 -1.83 -30.27
N GLN A 235 -1.13 -2.29 -29.01
CA GLN A 235 -2.31 -2.78 -28.29
C GLN A 235 -3.34 -1.68 -27.96
N SER A 236 -2.98 -0.39 -28.05
CA SER A 236 -3.90 0.70 -27.73
C SER A 236 -4.72 1.22 -28.91
N ASN A 237 -4.57 0.69 -30.14
CA ASN A 237 -5.32 1.22 -31.28
C ASN A 237 -5.68 0.20 -32.38
N VAL A 238 -5.90 -1.07 -32.04
CA VAL A 238 -6.62 -1.96 -32.95
C VAL A 238 -8.11 -1.65 -32.80
N ARG A 239 -8.60 -0.68 -33.58
CA ARG A 239 -10.04 -0.51 -33.78
C ARG A 239 -10.55 -1.75 -34.52
N THR A 240 -11.06 -2.72 -33.79
CA THR A 240 -11.84 -3.80 -34.37
C THR A 240 -13.04 -3.15 -35.03
N ALA A 241 -13.18 -3.29 -36.36
CA ALA A 241 -14.34 -2.76 -37.06
C ALA A 241 -15.61 -3.36 -36.44
N ASP A 242 -16.52 -2.50 -35.98
CA ASP A 242 -17.77 -2.95 -35.38
C ASP A 242 -18.62 -3.67 -36.42
N ILE A 243 -19.49 -4.58 -35.97
CA ILE A 243 -20.37 -5.36 -36.84
C ILE A 243 -21.21 -4.43 -37.75
N ILE A 244 -21.55 -3.23 -37.28
CA ILE A 244 -22.29 -2.24 -38.05
C ILE A 244 -21.46 -1.68 -39.22
N ASP A 245 -20.15 -1.46 -39.05
CA ASP A 245 -19.26 -1.02 -40.13
C ASP A 245 -19.02 -2.11 -41.19
N ILE A 246 -19.01 -3.38 -40.74
CA ILE A 246 -18.91 -4.55 -41.63
C ILE A 246 -20.20 -4.71 -42.45
N LEU A 247 -21.36 -4.56 -41.81
CA LEU A 247 -22.66 -4.71 -42.49
C LEU A 247 -23.03 -3.50 -43.35
N SER A 248 -22.56 -2.30 -43.00
CA SER A 248 -22.76 -1.09 -43.80
C SER A 248 -21.78 -0.95 -44.97
N GLY A 249 -20.84 -1.90 -45.12
CA GLY A 249 -19.85 -1.90 -46.20
C GLY A 249 -18.80 -0.79 -46.09
N ASN A 250 -18.65 -0.17 -44.91
CA ASN A 250 -17.75 0.96 -44.68
C ASN A 250 -16.47 0.55 -43.91
N ALA A 251 -16.22 -0.74 -43.77
CA ALA A 251 -15.01 -1.26 -43.13
C ALA A 251 -13.75 -0.87 -43.94
N PRO A 252 -12.68 -0.37 -43.29
CA PRO A 252 -11.43 -0.10 -43.98
C PRO A 252 -10.87 -1.43 -44.50
N VAL A 253 -10.63 -1.49 -45.81
CA VAL A 253 -9.98 -2.64 -46.46
C VAL A 253 -8.57 -2.74 -45.89
N SER A 254 -8.36 -3.68 -44.96
CA SER A 254 -7.02 -4.05 -44.56
C SER A 254 -6.37 -4.78 -45.74
N ASP A 255 -5.57 -4.03 -46.48
CA ASP A 255 -4.82 -4.52 -47.63
C ASP A 255 -3.66 -5.42 -47.12
N THR A 256 -4.00 -6.60 -46.62
CA THR A 256 -3.03 -7.62 -46.20
C THR A 256 -2.48 -8.33 -47.43
N SER A 257 -1.87 -7.62 -48.37
CA SER A 257 -1.16 -8.27 -49.47
C SER A 257 -0.15 -7.42 -50.25
N ARG A 258 0.57 -6.46 -49.65
CA ARG A 258 1.78 -5.87 -50.29
C ARG A 258 2.58 -4.98 -49.34
N GLN A 259 3.61 -5.55 -48.71
CA GLN A 259 4.84 -4.93 -48.15
C GLN A 259 5.36 -5.94 -47.10
N ARG A 260 6.56 -6.52 -47.10
CA ARG A 260 7.84 -6.30 -47.77
C ARG A 260 8.56 -7.65 -47.92
N ARG A 261 8.90 -8.03 -49.15
CA ARG A 261 10.24 -8.56 -49.43
C ARG A 261 11.17 -7.35 -49.57
N MET A 262 12.44 -7.50 -49.20
CA MET A 262 13.50 -6.49 -48.99
C MET A 262 13.42 -5.87 -47.56
N ALA A 263 14.37 -6.07 -46.64
CA ALA A 263 15.79 -6.33 -46.77
C ALA A 263 16.28 -7.37 -45.73
N ALA A 264 16.89 -8.44 -46.23
CA ALA A 264 17.92 -9.15 -45.50
C ALA A 264 19.24 -8.41 -45.80
N SER A 265 19.71 -7.65 -44.82
CA SER A 265 21.09 -7.16 -44.78
C SER A 265 21.81 -8.01 -43.72
N PRO A 266 22.89 -8.73 -44.04
CA PRO A 266 23.76 -9.26 -43.02
C PRO A 266 24.64 -8.07 -42.56
N VAL A 267 24.24 -7.43 -41.47
CA VAL A 267 25.17 -6.55 -40.74
C VAL A 267 25.61 -7.36 -39.53
N GLU A 268 26.71 -8.08 -39.72
CA GLU A 268 27.51 -8.52 -38.59
C GLU A 268 28.03 -7.29 -37.87
N ASP A 269 27.94 -7.33 -36.53
CA ASP A 269 28.52 -6.37 -35.59
C ASP A 269 28.14 -4.89 -35.82
N ASP A 270 27.01 -4.43 -35.30
CA ASP A 270 26.99 -3.06 -34.76
C ASP A 270 25.86 -2.82 -33.74
N GLN A 271 26.29 -2.64 -32.49
CA GLN A 271 25.51 -2.10 -31.37
C GLN A 271 24.30 -2.95 -30.94
N LYS A 272 24.56 -3.89 -30.01
CA LYS A 272 23.50 -4.62 -29.30
C LYS A 272 22.71 -3.65 -28.42
N THR A 273 21.71 -2.99 -29.00
CA THR A 273 20.75 -2.12 -28.31
C THR A 273 19.72 -3.00 -27.63
N SER A 274 19.74 -3.03 -26.30
CA SER A 274 18.73 -3.70 -25.49
C SER A 274 17.70 -2.66 -25.05
N VAL A 275 16.41 -3.01 -25.06
CA VAL A 275 15.36 -2.12 -24.54
C VAL A 275 15.19 -2.44 -23.06
N PHE A 276 15.26 -1.42 -22.22
CA PHE A 276 15.03 -1.52 -20.79
C PHE A 276 13.70 -0.86 -20.45
N SER A 277 12.89 -1.51 -19.63
CA SER A 277 11.60 -0.99 -19.19
C SER A 277 11.44 -0.99 -17.68
N VAL A 278 10.66 -0.05 -17.17
CA VAL A 278 10.26 0.00 -15.75
C VAL A 278 8.76 0.23 -15.67
N THR A 279 8.09 -0.52 -14.80
CA THR A 279 6.68 -0.32 -14.47
C THR A 279 6.59 0.53 -13.21
N VAL A 280 5.93 1.68 -13.30
CA VAL A 280 5.90 2.71 -12.25
C VAL A 280 4.49 3.29 -12.17
N PRO A 281 3.93 3.61 -10.99
CA PRO A 281 2.65 4.32 -10.93
C PRO A 281 2.72 5.67 -11.65
N THR A 282 1.59 6.14 -12.20
CA THR A 282 1.51 7.42 -12.93
C THR A 282 2.05 8.61 -12.13
N SER A 283 1.91 8.59 -10.80
CA SER A 283 2.44 9.59 -9.86
C SER A 283 3.97 9.69 -9.85
N GLU A 284 4.67 8.63 -10.25
CA GLU A 284 6.13 8.51 -10.21
C GLU A 284 6.78 8.44 -11.60
N THR A 285 6.04 8.75 -12.66
CA THR A 285 6.53 8.72 -14.06
C THR A 285 7.84 9.48 -14.27
N LEU A 286 7.99 10.67 -13.66
CA LEU A 286 9.24 11.46 -13.74
C LEU A 286 10.44 10.78 -13.08
N ARG A 287 10.21 10.03 -11.99
CA ARG A 287 11.27 9.25 -11.33
C ARG A 287 11.69 8.07 -12.21
N GLY A 288 10.72 7.35 -12.78
CA GLY A 288 10.99 6.24 -13.69
C GLY A 288 11.79 6.68 -14.92
N GLN A 289 11.49 7.86 -15.47
CA GLN A 289 12.28 8.46 -16.56
C GLN A 289 13.70 8.78 -16.11
N ALA A 290 13.86 9.48 -14.99
CA ALA A 290 15.18 9.83 -14.46
C ALA A 290 16.03 8.59 -14.10
N PHE A 291 15.40 7.51 -13.61
CA PHE A 291 16.05 6.23 -13.35
C PHE A 291 16.59 5.61 -14.65
N LEU A 292 15.76 5.55 -15.70
CA LEU A 292 16.17 5.00 -16.99
C LEU A 292 17.28 5.84 -17.65
N GLU A 293 17.19 7.16 -17.57
CA GLU A 293 18.23 8.08 -18.06
C GLU A 293 19.56 7.89 -17.32
N ARG A 294 19.52 7.79 -15.99
CA ARG A 294 20.74 7.53 -15.18
C ARG A 294 21.33 6.17 -15.49
N MET A 295 20.50 5.13 -15.60
CA MET A 295 20.96 3.79 -15.96
C MET A 295 21.62 3.80 -17.35
N GLN A 296 21.05 4.55 -18.30
CA GLN A 296 21.66 4.78 -19.61
C GLN A 296 23.03 5.45 -19.46
N THR A 297 23.15 6.56 -18.72
CA THR A 297 24.44 7.25 -18.48
C THR A 297 25.47 6.32 -17.84
N VAL A 298 25.08 5.50 -16.86
CA VAL A 298 26.01 4.59 -16.17
C VAL A 298 26.50 3.46 -17.08
N LEU A 299 25.62 2.87 -17.89
CA LEU A 299 25.98 1.77 -18.79
C LEU A 299 26.71 2.26 -20.06
N GLU A 300 26.35 3.44 -20.57
CA GLU A 300 26.97 4.04 -21.75
C GLU A 300 28.23 4.82 -21.37
N ASP A 301 28.17 5.80 -20.48
CA ASP A 301 29.31 6.68 -20.22
C ASP A 301 30.38 6.06 -19.33
N GLU A 302 29.99 5.37 -18.26
CA GLU A 302 30.92 4.98 -17.20
C GLU A 302 30.82 3.51 -16.74
N PRO A 303 30.86 2.51 -17.66
CA PRO A 303 30.77 1.10 -17.27
C PRO A 303 31.99 0.62 -16.48
N GLU A 304 33.08 1.38 -16.46
CA GLU A 304 34.28 1.08 -15.66
C GLU A 304 34.03 1.27 -14.16
N LYS A 305 33.20 2.23 -13.75
CA LYS A 305 32.84 2.45 -12.33
C LYS A 305 32.11 1.24 -11.73
N LEU A 306 31.40 0.49 -12.57
CA LEU A 306 30.68 -0.73 -12.17
C LEU A 306 31.60 -1.90 -11.79
N VAL A 307 32.87 -1.84 -12.20
CA VAL A 307 33.86 -2.89 -11.90
C VAL A 307 34.70 -2.54 -10.67
N VAL A 308 34.79 -1.26 -10.31
CA VAL A 308 35.66 -0.74 -9.26
C VAL A 308 34.85 -0.47 -8.00
N LEU A 309 34.39 -1.53 -7.32
CA LEU A 309 33.85 -1.49 -5.96
C LEU A 309 34.14 -2.80 -5.22
#